data_AF-A0A372E2E6-F1
#
_entry.id   AF-A0A372E2E6-F1
#
_cell.length_a   1.000
_cell.length_b   1.000
_cell.length_c   1.000
_cell.angle_alpha   90.00
_cell.angle_beta   90.00
_cell.angle_gamma   90.00
#
_symmetry.space_group_name_H-M   'P 1'
#
loop_
_entity.id
_entity.type
_entity.pdbx_description
1 polymer ?
#
loop_
_entity_poly.entity_id
_entity_poly.type
_entity_poly.pdbx_seq_one_letter_code
_entity_poly.pdbx_strand_id
1 'polypeptide(L)'
;MQTVLHPADSRGHANHGWLNSYHSFSFGGYHNPERMNFGALRVLNDDTVAGGKGFGAHPHDNMEIISIPLGGTLEHRDNAGNHGIIRSGDVQMMSAGTGIAHSEKNHSHSEEVKFLQIWVIPNQRNVVPRYDQQSFRAEDRHNQFQQVVSPSPDDAGIWIQQDAWFHLADFDAGHAADYQLKKADNGLYVFVLEGAATVGGHPLQRRDGLGLWETESVAISADSAVQLLLLEVPMQ
;
A
#
# COMPACT_ATOMS: atom_id res chain seq x y z
N MET A 1 4.43 -4.35 23.08
CA MET A 1 4.63 -4.66 21.65
C MET A 1 3.97 -6.00 21.35
N GLN A 2 2.88 -5.95 20.60
CA GLN A 2 2.23 -7.12 20.00
C GLN A 2 2.67 -7.26 18.55
N THR A 3 2.56 -8.46 17.99
CA THR A 3 2.86 -8.71 16.58
C THR A 3 1.88 -9.67 15.92
N VAL A 4 1.72 -9.54 14.60
CA VAL A 4 1.01 -10.50 13.76
C VAL A 4 1.75 -10.68 12.43
N LEU A 5 2.20 -11.90 12.16
CA LEU A 5 2.91 -12.25 10.94
C LEU A 5 1.93 -12.77 9.88
N HIS A 6 2.03 -12.23 8.67
CA HIS A 6 1.32 -12.69 7.48
C HIS A 6 2.33 -13.16 6.43
N PRO A 7 2.67 -14.46 6.43
CA PRO A 7 3.58 -15.04 5.45
C PRO A 7 3.05 -14.91 4.02
N ALA A 8 3.94 -14.70 3.05
CA ALA A 8 3.60 -14.47 1.65
C ALA A 8 2.74 -15.58 1.03
N ASP A 9 3.00 -16.84 1.40
CA ASP A 9 2.35 -18.06 0.92
C ASP A 9 0.99 -18.32 1.57
N SER A 10 0.66 -17.58 2.63
CA SER A 10 -0.63 -17.66 3.32
C SER A 10 -1.67 -16.65 2.81
N ARG A 11 -1.29 -15.79 1.86
CA ARG A 11 -2.18 -14.78 1.25
C ARG A 11 -3.29 -15.45 0.45
N GLY A 12 -4.46 -14.82 0.41
CA GLY A 12 -5.50 -15.21 -0.53
C GLY A 12 -4.97 -15.08 -1.96
N HIS A 13 -5.41 -15.96 -2.86
CA HIS A 13 -4.93 -15.96 -4.25
C HIS A 13 -6.11 -16.08 -5.21
N ALA A 14 -6.15 -15.18 -6.18
CA ALA A 14 -7.13 -15.20 -7.26
C ALA A 14 -6.42 -15.03 -8.60
N ASN A 15 -6.63 -15.96 -9.52
CA ASN A 15 -6.11 -15.89 -10.88
C ASN A 15 -7.26 -16.01 -11.89
N HIS A 16 -7.48 -14.94 -12.66
CA HIS A 16 -8.52 -14.83 -13.67
C HIS A 16 -7.95 -14.83 -15.10
N GLY A 17 -6.72 -15.31 -15.28
CA GLY A 17 -5.99 -15.32 -16.54
C GLY A 17 -5.38 -13.95 -16.89
N TRP A 18 -6.19 -12.89 -16.86
CA TRP A 18 -5.71 -11.52 -17.11
C TRP A 18 -5.25 -10.78 -15.85
N LEU A 19 -5.70 -11.23 -14.68
CA LEU A 19 -5.37 -10.73 -13.36
C LEU A 19 -4.83 -11.88 -12.52
N ASN A 20 -3.67 -11.68 -11.91
CA ASN A 20 -3.12 -12.53 -10.87
C ASN A 20 -2.95 -11.69 -9.60
N SER A 21 -3.74 -11.96 -8.57
CA SER A 21 -3.87 -11.13 -7.38
C SER A 21 -3.59 -11.93 -6.11
N TYR A 22 -2.77 -11.36 -5.22
CA TYR A 22 -2.54 -11.88 -3.88
C TYR A 22 -3.09 -10.93 -2.82
N HIS A 23 -3.94 -11.43 -1.93
CA HIS A 23 -4.68 -10.65 -0.94
C HIS A 23 -4.09 -10.86 0.46
N SER A 24 -3.54 -9.80 1.07
CA SER A 24 -3.08 -9.86 2.46
C SER A 24 -4.24 -9.94 3.45
N PHE A 25 -5.39 -9.33 3.09
CA PHE A 25 -6.62 -9.31 3.88
C PHE A 25 -7.80 -9.82 3.05
N SER A 26 -8.90 -10.19 3.71
CA SER A 26 -10.14 -10.68 3.10
C SER A 26 -10.67 -9.71 2.05
N PHE A 27 -10.76 -10.17 0.80
CA PHE A 27 -11.12 -9.35 -0.35
C PHE A 27 -11.77 -10.20 -1.46
N GLY A 28 -12.78 -9.64 -2.13
CA GLY A 28 -13.51 -10.34 -3.18
C GLY A 28 -14.09 -11.67 -2.69
N GLY A 29 -13.75 -12.76 -3.36
CA GLY A 29 -14.17 -14.12 -2.98
C GLY A 29 -13.30 -14.77 -1.89
N TYR A 30 -12.17 -14.17 -1.52
CA TYR A 30 -11.31 -14.67 -0.45
C TYR A 30 -11.79 -14.14 0.91
N HIS A 31 -12.04 -15.05 1.85
CA HIS A 31 -12.49 -14.72 3.19
C HIS A 31 -11.69 -15.50 4.24
N ASN A 32 -10.99 -14.75 5.09
CA ASN A 32 -10.36 -15.21 6.31
C ASN A 32 -10.79 -14.28 7.47
N PRO A 33 -11.57 -14.75 8.46
CA PRO A 33 -12.08 -13.91 9.54
C PRO A 33 -10.97 -13.34 10.44
N GLU A 34 -9.78 -13.96 10.45
CA GLU A 34 -8.61 -13.47 11.20
C GLU A 34 -7.82 -12.39 10.43
N ARG A 35 -8.13 -12.18 9.16
CA ARG A 35 -7.44 -11.20 8.28
C ARG A 35 -8.43 -10.26 7.62
N MET A 36 -9.35 -9.68 8.38
CA MET A 36 -10.30 -8.72 7.82
C MET A 36 -9.65 -7.35 7.53
N ASN A 37 -8.72 -6.93 8.38
CA ASN A 37 -7.99 -5.67 8.32
C ASN A 37 -6.86 -5.69 9.38
N PHE A 38 -5.94 -4.72 9.29
CA PHE A 38 -5.01 -4.37 10.36
C PHE A 38 -5.25 -2.91 10.74
N GLY A 39 -5.87 -2.64 11.89
CA GLY A 39 -6.32 -1.29 12.21
C GLY A 39 -7.19 -0.71 11.08
N ALA A 40 -6.91 0.51 10.63
CA ALA A 40 -7.59 1.13 9.49
C ALA A 40 -7.17 0.59 8.10
N LEU A 41 -6.11 -0.23 8.00
CA LEU A 41 -5.67 -0.86 6.74
C LEU A 41 -6.61 -2.01 6.37
N ARG A 42 -7.47 -1.81 5.38
CA ARG A 42 -8.54 -2.74 5.00
C ARG A 42 -8.14 -3.69 3.87
N VAL A 43 -7.36 -3.21 2.90
CA VAL A 43 -6.92 -3.99 1.73
C VAL A 43 -5.45 -3.71 1.47
N LEU A 44 -4.71 -4.77 1.15
CA LEU A 44 -3.35 -4.72 0.59
C LEU A 44 -3.25 -5.87 -0.41
N ASN A 45 -3.54 -5.57 -1.68
CA ASN A 45 -3.46 -6.50 -2.78
C ASN A 45 -2.17 -6.26 -3.58
N ASP A 46 -1.55 -7.36 -4.02
CA ASP A 46 -0.36 -7.38 -4.88
C ASP A 46 -0.79 -7.97 -6.22
N ASP A 47 -1.05 -7.07 -7.17
CA ASP A 47 -1.74 -7.36 -8.41
C ASP A 47 -0.79 -7.35 -9.60
N THR A 48 -0.94 -8.34 -10.48
CA THR A 48 -0.33 -8.37 -11.81
C THR A 48 -1.43 -8.42 -12.87
N VAL A 49 -1.42 -7.44 -13.78
CA VAL A 49 -2.45 -7.28 -14.83
C VAL A 49 -1.82 -7.34 -16.21
N ALA A 50 -2.33 -8.22 -17.06
CA ALA A 50 -1.88 -8.41 -18.43
C ALA A 50 -2.08 -7.16 -19.31
N GLY A 51 -1.30 -7.05 -20.39
CA GLY A 51 -1.37 -5.93 -21.34
C GLY A 51 -2.77 -5.67 -21.89
N GLY A 52 -3.21 -4.41 -21.87
CA GLY A 52 -4.50 -3.93 -22.37
C GLY A 52 -5.71 -4.42 -21.57
N LYS A 53 -5.48 -5.06 -20.41
CA LYS A 53 -6.53 -5.55 -19.50
C LYS A 53 -6.61 -4.65 -18.27
N GLY A 54 -7.62 -4.87 -17.45
CA GLY A 54 -7.86 -4.05 -16.28
C GLY A 54 -9.28 -4.17 -15.76
N PHE A 55 -9.52 -3.46 -14.67
CA PHE A 55 -10.80 -3.33 -14.02
C PHE A 55 -11.67 -2.35 -14.80
N GLY A 56 -12.89 -2.78 -15.16
CA GLY A 56 -13.89 -1.89 -15.73
C GLY A 56 -14.36 -0.83 -14.73
N ALA A 57 -15.21 0.10 -15.18
CA ALA A 57 -15.78 1.10 -14.29
C ALA A 57 -16.58 0.44 -13.15
N HIS A 58 -16.23 0.73 -11.90
CA HIS A 58 -16.89 0.21 -10.71
C HIS A 58 -16.93 1.27 -9.59
N PRO A 59 -17.97 1.26 -8.73
CA PRO A 59 -18.13 2.26 -7.70
C PRO A 59 -17.34 1.93 -6.43
N HIS A 60 -16.91 2.98 -5.72
CA HIS A 60 -16.45 2.96 -4.34
C HIS A 60 -17.12 4.08 -3.56
N ASP A 61 -17.24 3.91 -2.25
CA ASP A 61 -17.66 4.96 -1.31
C ASP A 61 -16.81 4.88 -0.02
N ASN A 62 -16.61 6.03 0.64
CA ASN A 62 -15.97 6.13 1.96
C ASN A 62 -14.70 5.27 2.14
N MET A 63 -13.77 5.35 1.18
CA MET A 63 -12.48 4.64 1.22
C MET A 63 -11.39 5.52 0.63
N GLU A 64 -10.22 5.53 1.27
CA GLU A 64 -8.99 6.08 0.66
C GLU A 64 -8.31 4.94 -0.08
N ILE A 65 -8.17 5.06 -1.40
CA ILE A 65 -7.62 4.03 -2.28
C ILE A 65 -6.30 4.53 -2.83
N ILE A 66 -5.21 3.82 -2.51
CA ILE A 66 -3.84 4.15 -2.90
C ILE A 66 -3.32 3.08 -3.87
N SER A 67 -2.73 3.52 -4.97
CA SER A 67 -2.09 2.68 -5.97
C SER A 67 -0.59 2.98 -6.04
N ILE A 68 0.24 1.94 -5.92
CA ILE A 68 1.70 2.04 -6.02
C ILE A 68 2.21 1.04 -7.06
N PRO A 69 2.56 1.48 -8.29
CA PRO A 69 3.15 0.60 -9.29
C PRO A 69 4.55 0.11 -8.91
N LEU A 70 4.73 -1.21 -8.93
CA LEU A 70 6.00 -1.91 -8.73
C LEU A 70 6.73 -2.18 -10.06
N GLY A 71 6.00 -2.09 -11.18
CA GLY A 71 6.54 -2.22 -12.54
C GLY A 71 5.45 -2.03 -13.58
N GLY A 72 5.80 -1.55 -14.77
CA GLY A 72 4.83 -1.23 -15.82
C GLY A 72 4.07 0.07 -15.56
N THR A 73 2.88 0.22 -16.14
CA THR A 73 2.09 1.45 -16.05
C THR A 73 0.60 1.19 -15.89
N LEU A 74 -0.03 1.88 -14.93
CA LEU A 74 -1.46 1.82 -14.66
C LEU A 74 -2.13 3.09 -15.16
N GLU A 75 -3.31 2.98 -15.77
CA GLU A 75 -4.14 4.09 -16.21
C GLU A 75 -5.39 4.13 -15.35
N HIS A 76 -5.59 5.26 -14.69
CA HIS A 76 -6.78 5.57 -13.90
C HIS A 76 -7.72 6.48 -14.68
N ARG A 77 -9.02 6.20 -14.63
CA ARG A 77 -10.09 7.11 -15.09
C ARG A 77 -11.26 7.06 -14.13
N ASP A 78 -11.86 8.20 -13.83
CA ASP A 78 -13.09 8.27 -13.03
C ASP A 78 -14.20 9.12 -13.67
N ASN A 79 -15.38 9.04 -13.06
CA ASN A 79 -16.58 9.76 -13.50
C ASN A 79 -16.59 11.25 -13.09
N ALA A 80 -15.60 11.73 -12.32
CA ALA A 80 -15.37 13.15 -12.08
C ALA A 80 -14.51 13.80 -13.18
N GLY A 81 -13.99 12.98 -14.11
CA GLY A 81 -13.21 13.43 -15.25
C GLY A 81 -11.70 13.37 -15.02
N ASN A 82 -11.22 12.85 -13.88
CA ASN A 82 -9.79 12.68 -13.68
C ASN A 82 -9.28 11.53 -14.56
N HIS A 83 -8.07 11.71 -15.07
CA HIS A 83 -7.35 10.74 -15.87
C HIS A 83 -5.87 10.85 -15.54
N GLY A 84 -5.25 9.72 -15.21
CA GLY A 84 -3.82 9.66 -14.88
C GLY A 84 -3.17 8.39 -15.40
N ILE A 85 -1.91 8.50 -15.80
CA ILE A 85 -1.05 7.35 -16.05
C ILE A 85 -0.04 7.32 -14.90
N ILE A 86 -0.06 6.25 -14.12
CA ILE A 86 0.67 6.06 -12.88
C ILE A 86 1.82 5.09 -13.19
N ARG A 87 3.06 5.56 -13.01
CA ARG A 87 4.29 4.84 -13.33
C ARG A 87 4.99 4.36 -12.06
N SER A 88 5.99 3.49 -12.21
CA SER A 88 6.91 3.20 -11.11
C SER A 88 7.55 4.48 -10.57
N GLY A 89 7.52 4.65 -9.26
CA GLY A 89 7.93 5.89 -8.58
C GLY A 89 6.76 6.84 -8.32
N ASP A 90 5.60 6.66 -8.94
CA ASP A 90 4.40 7.40 -8.57
C ASP A 90 3.67 6.71 -7.43
N VAL A 91 3.05 7.52 -6.58
CA VAL A 91 1.93 7.10 -5.74
C VAL A 91 0.71 7.84 -6.25
N GLN A 92 -0.39 7.14 -6.40
CA GLN A 92 -1.68 7.72 -6.72
C GLN A 92 -2.64 7.45 -5.57
N MET A 93 -3.52 8.40 -5.31
CA MET A 93 -4.58 8.27 -4.32
C MET A 93 -5.91 8.76 -4.87
N MET A 94 -6.97 8.05 -4.50
CA MET A 94 -8.35 8.48 -4.69
C MET A 94 -9.12 8.37 -3.37
N SER A 95 -9.69 9.49 -2.92
CA SER A 95 -10.66 9.52 -1.83
C SER A 95 -12.05 9.34 -2.41
N ALA A 96 -12.72 8.23 -2.08
CA ALA A 96 -14.02 7.92 -2.65
C ALA A 96 -15.16 8.79 -2.09
N GLY A 97 -15.05 9.25 -0.84
CA GLY A 97 -15.97 10.21 -0.24
C GLY A 97 -17.45 9.82 -0.36
N THR A 98 -18.28 10.75 -0.86
CA THR A 98 -19.71 10.54 -1.15
C THR A 98 -20.01 9.51 -2.23
N GLY A 99 -18.99 9.01 -2.93
CA GLY A 99 -19.09 8.02 -3.98
C GLY A 99 -18.38 8.46 -5.26
N ILE A 100 -17.59 7.56 -5.85
CA ILE A 100 -16.92 7.76 -7.13
C ILE A 100 -16.91 6.44 -7.91
N ALA A 101 -17.05 6.51 -9.23
CA ALA A 101 -16.90 5.33 -10.09
C ALA A 101 -15.64 5.48 -10.92
N HIS A 102 -14.79 4.45 -10.90
CA HIS A 102 -13.49 4.50 -11.54
C HIS A 102 -13.12 3.20 -12.25
N SER A 103 -12.15 3.28 -13.15
CA SER A 103 -11.57 2.14 -13.84
C SER A 103 -10.05 2.24 -13.81
N GLU A 104 -9.39 1.10 -13.61
CA GLU A 104 -7.93 0.99 -13.58
C GLU A 104 -7.52 -0.05 -14.61
N LYS A 105 -6.70 0.36 -15.59
CA LYS A 105 -6.27 -0.50 -16.69
C LYS A 105 -4.77 -0.48 -16.85
N ASN A 106 -4.20 -1.58 -17.31
CA ASN A 106 -2.83 -1.57 -17.80
C ASN A 106 -2.77 -0.68 -19.06
N HIS A 107 -1.96 0.37 -19.00
CA HIS A 107 -1.82 1.33 -20.08
C HIS A 107 -1.07 0.73 -21.28
N SER A 108 -0.17 -0.23 -21.02
CA SER A 108 0.55 -0.98 -22.07
C SER A 108 -0.34 -2.07 -22.66
N HIS A 109 -0.28 -2.27 -23.98
CA HIS A 109 -1.02 -3.34 -24.66
C HIS A 109 -0.28 -4.68 -24.68
N SER A 110 1.02 -4.69 -24.36
CA SER A 110 1.89 -5.87 -24.52
C SER A 110 2.61 -6.26 -23.24
N GLU A 111 2.90 -5.32 -22.36
CA GLU A 111 3.63 -5.58 -21.12
C GLU A 111 2.66 -5.68 -19.95
N GLU A 112 3.02 -6.42 -18.91
CA GLU A 112 2.25 -6.48 -17.67
C GLU A 112 2.50 -5.23 -16.80
N VAL A 113 1.52 -4.90 -15.96
CA VAL A 113 1.70 -3.96 -14.84
C VAL A 113 1.60 -4.74 -13.54
N LYS A 114 2.49 -4.42 -12.60
CA LYS A 114 2.49 -4.93 -11.24
C LYS A 114 2.31 -3.76 -10.29
N PHE A 115 1.38 -3.84 -9.36
CA PHE A 115 1.12 -2.74 -8.44
C PHE A 115 0.51 -3.24 -7.13
N LEU A 116 0.65 -2.41 -6.09
CA LEU A 116 -0.09 -2.58 -4.86
C LEU A 116 -1.36 -1.75 -4.90
N GLN A 117 -2.49 -2.38 -4.59
CA GLN A 117 -3.74 -1.69 -4.30
C GLN A 117 -3.98 -1.73 -2.79
N ILE A 118 -4.03 -0.55 -2.18
CA ILE A 118 -4.07 -0.36 -0.73
C ILE A 118 -5.32 0.44 -0.38
N TRP A 119 -6.15 -0.07 0.53
CA TRP A 119 -7.34 0.65 0.98
C TRP A 119 -7.25 0.96 2.46
N VAL A 120 -7.51 2.22 2.81
CA VAL A 120 -7.56 2.71 4.20
C VAL A 120 -8.94 3.24 4.50
N ILE A 121 -9.51 2.76 5.60
CA ILE A 121 -10.79 3.27 6.12
C ILE A 121 -10.56 4.72 6.57
N PRO A 122 -11.29 5.71 6.04
CA PRO A 122 -11.11 7.10 6.41
C PRO A 122 -11.69 7.38 7.80
N ASN A 123 -11.10 8.36 8.51
CA ASN A 123 -11.66 8.89 9.76
C ASN A 123 -12.83 9.85 9.53
N GLN A 124 -13.01 10.36 8.30
CA GLN A 124 -14.12 11.20 7.90
C GLN A 124 -14.89 10.58 6.73
N ARG A 125 -16.20 10.43 6.92
CA ARG A 125 -17.12 9.90 5.89
C ARG A 125 -17.77 11.03 5.10
N ASN A 126 -18.20 10.70 3.88
CA ASN A 126 -18.95 11.58 2.98
C ASN A 126 -18.21 12.90 2.65
N VAL A 127 -16.88 12.84 2.63
CA VAL A 127 -16.05 13.94 2.11
C VAL A 127 -16.26 14.10 0.60
N VAL A 128 -15.84 15.23 0.05
CA VAL A 128 -15.86 15.44 -1.40
C VAL A 128 -14.86 14.47 -2.05
N PRO A 129 -15.24 13.70 -3.08
CA PRO A 129 -14.30 12.82 -3.77
C PRO A 129 -13.10 13.59 -4.30
N ARG A 130 -11.90 13.01 -4.17
CA ARG A 130 -10.65 13.64 -4.59
C ARG A 130 -9.75 12.62 -5.27
N TYR A 131 -8.96 13.11 -6.22
CA TYR A 131 -7.90 12.39 -6.87
C TYR A 131 -6.59 13.16 -6.71
N ASP A 132 -5.50 12.45 -6.48
CA ASP A 132 -4.16 13.02 -6.40
C ASP A 132 -3.10 12.01 -6.91
N GLN A 133 -1.99 12.52 -7.41
CA GLN A 133 -0.87 11.72 -7.88
C GLN A 133 0.43 12.51 -7.72
N GLN A 134 1.45 11.89 -7.13
CA GLN A 134 2.76 12.49 -6.93
C GLN A 134 3.87 11.50 -7.26
N SER A 135 4.96 12.00 -7.84
CA SER A 135 6.17 11.22 -8.13
C SER A 135 7.19 11.33 -7.01
N PHE A 136 7.78 10.20 -6.65
CA PHE A 136 8.77 10.04 -5.59
C PHE A 136 10.03 9.37 -6.16
N ARG A 137 11.15 10.05 -6.02
CA ARG A 137 12.44 9.60 -6.56
C ARG A 137 12.99 8.46 -5.70
N ALA A 138 13.62 7.47 -6.34
CA ALA A 138 14.14 6.27 -5.65
C ALA A 138 15.37 6.57 -4.80
N GLU A 139 16.21 7.49 -5.27
CA GLU A 139 17.36 8.01 -4.54
C GLU A 139 16.98 8.66 -3.21
N ASP A 140 15.77 9.24 -3.10
CA ASP A 140 15.29 9.89 -1.89
C ASP A 140 14.84 8.88 -0.81
N ARG A 141 14.83 7.58 -1.11
CA ARG A 141 14.54 6.49 -0.14
C ARG A 141 15.70 5.52 0.07
N HIS A 142 16.88 5.81 -0.48
CA HIS A 142 18.07 4.97 -0.26
C HIS A 142 18.54 5.10 1.20
N ASN A 143 18.56 3.99 1.94
CA ASN A 143 18.95 3.93 3.36
C ASN A 143 18.22 4.94 4.27
N GLN A 144 16.99 5.33 3.90
CA GLN A 144 16.12 6.19 4.70
C GLN A 144 14.64 5.93 4.39
N PHE A 145 13.77 6.34 5.30
CA PHE A 145 12.32 6.25 5.08
C PHE A 145 11.81 7.49 4.32
N GLN A 146 11.32 7.30 3.11
CA GLN A 146 10.67 8.35 2.32
C GLN A 146 9.16 8.33 2.59
N GLN A 147 8.63 9.38 3.21
CA GLN A 147 7.19 9.54 3.41
C GLN A 147 6.50 9.82 2.07
N VAL A 148 5.48 9.02 1.75
CA VAL A 148 4.72 9.12 0.49
C VAL A 148 3.24 9.38 0.71
N VAL A 149 2.73 9.12 1.92
CA VAL A 149 1.34 9.41 2.34
C VAL A 149 1.35 9.98 3.75
N SER A 150 0.48 10.95 4.01
CA SER A 150 0.35 11.65 5.30
C SER A 150 -1.11 12.00 5.63
N PRO A 151 -1.44 12.32 6.90
CA PRO A 151 -2.79 12.74 7.30
C PRO A 151 -3.06 14.23 7.08
N SER A 152 -2.08 14.99 6.56
CA SER A 152 -2.17 16.45 6.45
C SER A 152 -1.75 16.96 5.06
N PRO A 153 -2.49 17.91 4.46
CA PRO A 153 -2.08 18.55 3.20
C PRO A 153 -0.81 19.40 3.33
N ASP A 154 -0.41 19.75 4.56
CA ASP A 154 0.77 20.57 4.84
C ASP A 154 2.02 19.73 5.18
N ASP A 155 1.92 18.40 5.11
CA ASP A 155 3.02 17.46 5.35
C ASP A 155 3.51 16.80 4.04
N ALA A 156 4.67 16.14 4.07
CA ALA A 156 5.24 15.50 2.91
C ALA A 156 4.38 14.35 2.38
N GLY A 157 4.27 14.24 1.06
CA GLY A 157 3.56 13.17 0.37
C GLY A 157 2.08 13.45 0.17
N ILE A 158 1.36 12.42 -0.26
CA ILE A 158 -0.05 12.54 -0.61
C ILE A 158 -0.91 12.51 0.64
N TRP A 159 -1.68 13.57 0.84
CA TRP A 159 -2.63 13.66 1.94
C TRP A 159 -3.75 12.63 1.81
N ILE A 160 -4.16 11.98 2.89
CA ILE A 160 -5.38 11.13 3.00
C ILE A 160 -6.25 11.51 4.20
N GLN A 161 -7.52 11.12 4.16
CA GLN A 161 -8.49 11.32 5.24
C GLN A 161 -8.38 10.25 6.35
N GLN A 162 -7.18 10.02 6.86
CA GLN A 162 -6.92 9.14 8.01
C GLN A 162 -5.62 9.54 8.67
N ASP A 163 -5.51 9.32 9.98
CA ASP A 163 -4.29 9.48 10.80
C ASP A 163 -3.23 8.41 10.49
N ALA A 164 -2.84 8.32 9.22
CA ALA A 164 -1.97 7.28 8.68
C ALA A 164 -0.81 7.87 7.88
N TRP A 165 0.33 7.17 7.92
CA TRP A 165 1.57 7.55 7.24
C TRP A 165 2.16 6.36 6.53
N PHE A 166 2.46 6.52 5.24
CA PHE A 166 3.14 5.47 4.47
C PHE A 166 4.55 5.91 4.12
N HIS A 167 5.48 4.96 4.21
CA HIS A 167 6.87 5.17 3.83
C HIS A 167 7.34 4.07 2.89
N LEU A 168 8.16 4.46 1.92
CA LEU A 168 8.97 3.55 1.11
C LEU A 168 10.42 3.63 1.58
N ALA A 169 11.11 2.50 1.55
CA ALA A 169 12.53 2.43 1.91
C ALA A 169 13.27 1.40 1.05
N ASP A 170 14.42 1.79 0.53
CA ASP A 170 15.34 0.92 -0.20
C ASP A 170 16.64 0.84 0.61
N PHE A 171 16.84 -0.26 1.34
CA PHE A 171 17.98 -0.44 2.23
C PHE A 171 19.03 -1.36 1.62
N ASP A 172 20.30 -0.97 1.75
CA ASP A 172 21.44 -1.84 1.43
C ASP A 172 21.54 -2.97 2.46
N ALA A 173 22.15 -4.10 2.05
CA ALA A 173 22.40 -5.22 2.97
C ALA A 173 23.22 -4.77 4.19
N GLY A 174 22.76 -5.12 5.39
CA GLY A 174 23.37 -4.75 6.66
C GLY A 174 23.01 -3.36 7.17
N HIS A 175 22.26 -2.55 6.41
CA HIS A 175 21.72 -1.30 6.92
C HIS A 175 20.68 -1.57 8.01
N ALA A 176 20.64 -0.72 9.03
CA ALA A 176 19.66 -0.79 10.10
C ALA A 176 19.14 0.60 10.44
N ALA A 177 17.85 0.68 10.73
CA ALA A 177 17.16 1.90 11.10
C ALA A 177 16.04 1.61 12.10
N ASP A 178 15.73 2.59 12.95
CA ASP A 178 14.57 2.55 13.84
C ASP A 178 13.45 3.40 13.25
N TYR A 179 12.29 2.80 13.00
CA TYR A 179 11.07 3.53 12.66
C TYR A 179 10.41 4.02 13.95
N GLN A 180 10.20 5.33 14.07
CA GLN A 180 9.47 5.95 15.17
C GLN A 180 8.01 6.15 14.77
N LEU A 181 7.07 5.59 15.52
CA LEU A 181 5.65 5.80 15.24
C LEU A 181 5.30 7.28 15.43
N LYS A 182 4.48 7.82 14.53
CA LYS A 182 4.02 9.21 14.58
C LYS A 182 2.94 9.40 15.64
N LYS A 183 2.15 8.37 15.92
CA LYS A 183 1.12 8.35 16.97
C LYS A 183 1.17 7.07 17.82
N ALA A 184 0.92 7.22 19.13
CA ALA A 184 1.05 6.13 20.10
C ALA A 184 -0.05 5.06 20.01
N ASP A 185 -1.22 5.42 19.48
CA ASP A 185 -2.38 4.54 19.24
C ASP A 185 -2.38 3.91 17.84
N ASN A 186 -1.37 4.22 17.02
CA ASN A 186 -1.16 3.59 15.73
C ASN A 186 -0.43 2.25 15.87
N GLY A 187 -0.61 1.42 14.84
CA GLY A 187 0.20 0.25 14.57
C GLY A 187 0.96 0.42 13.27
N LEU A 188 2.08 -0.28 13.14
CA LEU A 188 2.90 -0.32 11.95
C LEU A 188 2.73 -1.65 11.25
N TYR A 189 2.31 -1.63 9.98
CA TYR A 189 2.34 -2.79 9.10
C TYR A 189 3.54 -2.66 8.16
N VAL A 190 4.53 -3.55 8.28
CA VAL A 190 5.68 -3.59 7.39
C VAL A 190 5.47 -4.69 6.36
N PHE A 191 5.57 -4.34 5.07
CA PHE A 191 5.45 -5.27 3.95
C PHE A 191 6.74 -5.29 3.14
N VAL A 192 7.33 -6.48 3.00
CA VAL A 192 8.57 -6.64 2.22
C VAL A 192 8.23 -6.69 0.74
N LEU A 193 8.64 -5.68 -0.01
CA LEU A 193 8.49 -5.69 -1.47
C LEU A 193 9.51 -6.69 -2.03
N GLU A 194 10.80 -6.43 -1.89
CA GLU A 194 11.87 -7.27 -2.43
C GLU A 194 12.93 -7.50 -1.35
N GLY A 195 13.69 -8.60 -1.43
CA GLY A 195 14.73 -8.94 -0.47
C GLY A 195 14.20 -9.57 0.82
N ALA A 196 14.95 -9.36 1.91
CA ALA A 196 14.66 -9.89 3.25
C ALA A 196 15.17 -8.93 4.33
N ALA A 197 14.43 -8.84 5.43
CA ALA A 197 14.74 -7.99 6.57
C ALA A 197 14.26 -8.61 7.88
N THR A 198 14.88 -8.23 8.98
CA THR A 198 14.43 -8.54 10.33
C THR A 198 13.76 -7.29 10.92
N VAL A 199 12.48 -7.39 11.28
CA VAL A 199 11.64 -6.29 11.76
C VAL A 199 11.15 -6.62 13.17
N GLY A 200 11.48 -5.80 14.16
CA GLY A 200 11.11 -6.06 15.56
C GLY A 200 11.53 -7.45 16.04
N GLY A 201 12.69 -7.94 15.58
CA GLY A 201 13.22 -9.28 15.87
C GLY A 201 12.61 -10.44 15.06
N HIS A 202 11.71 -10.17 14.11
CA HIS A 202 11.08 -11.19 13.28
C HIS A 202 11.70 -11.18 11.88
N PRO A 203 12.29 -12.29 11.40
CA PRO A 203 12.80 -12.38 10.04
C PRO A 203 11.63 -12.44 9.04
N LEU A 204 11.68 -11.60 8.03
CA LEU A 204 10.70 -11.48 6.96
C LEU A 204 11.36 -11.72 5.61
N GLN A 205 10.68 -12.49 4.76
CA GLN A 205 11.07 -12.73 3.38
C GLN A 205 10.25 -11.87 2.42
N ARG A 206 10.64 -11.89 1.15
CA ARG A 206 9.93 -11.25 0.05
C ARG A 206 8.41 -11.52 0.13
N ARG A 207 7.62 -10.45 0.19
CA ARG A 207 6.14 -10.41 0.28
C ARG A 207 5.53 -10.89 1.59
N ASP A 208 6.33 -11.09 2.63
CA ASP A 208 5.79 -11.20 3.99
C ASP A 208 5.30 -9.84 4.48
N GLY A 209 4.24 -9.85 5.29
CA GLY A 209 3.76 -8.70 6.04
C GLY A 209 3.85 -8.95 7.54
N LEU A 210 4.17 -7.91 8.31
CA LEU A 210 4.21 -7.95 9.77
C LEU A 210 3.52 -6.73 10.34
N GLY A 211 2.44 -6.94 11.09
CA GLY A 211 1.84 -5.91 11.93
C GLY A 211 2.48 -5.86 13.31
N LEU A 212 2.79 -4.66 13.81
CA LEU A 212 3.27 -4.41 15.17
C LEU A 212 2.50 -3.24 15.79
N TRP A 213 2.11 -3.33 17.06
CA TRP A 213 1.42 -2.25 17.79
C TRP A 213 1.75 -2.31 19.30
N GLU A 214 1.27 -1.33 20.08
CA GLU A 214 1.68 -1.13 21.49
C GLU A 214 3.21 -0.99 21.62
N THR A 215 3.80 -0.15 20.78
CA THR A 215 5.23 0.18 20.78
C THR A 215 5.42 1.61 20.25
N GLU A 216 6.47 2.30 20.71
CA GLU A 216 6.82 3.65 20.25
C GLU A 216 7.77 3.62 19.05
N SER A 217 8.54 2.54 18.93
CA SER A 217 9.49 2.34 17.83
C SER A 217 9.57 0.89 17.39
N VAL A 218 10.08 0.68 16.17
CA VAL A 218 10.34 -0.64 15.59
C VAL A 218 11.74 -0.64 14.95
N ALA A 219 12.62 -1.50 15.45
CA ALA A 219 13.93 -1.73 14.85
C ALA A 219 13.80 -2.56 13.56
N ILE A 220 14.49 -2.13 12.50
CA ILE A 220 14.50 -2.76 11.19
C ILE A 220 15.95 -2.95 10.75
N SER A 221 16.33 -4.18 10.40
CA SER A 221 17.63 -4.49 9.81
C SER A 221 17.47 -5.21 8.47
N ALA A 222 18.21 -4.76 7.47
CA ALA A 222 18.23 -5.35 6.14
C ALA A 222 19.16 -6.58 6.12
N ASP A 223 18.60 -7.78 6.03
CA ASP A 223 19.36 -9.05 5.97
C ASP A 223 19.96 -9.26 4.56
N SER A 224 19.41 -8.57 3.57
CA SER A 224 19.89 -8.43 2.20
C SER A 224 19.50 -7.04 1.69
N ALA A 225 19.88 -6.67 0.45
CA ALA A 225 19.29 -5.48 -0.16
C ALA A 225 17.76 -5.65 -0.21
N VAL A 226 17.02 -4.72 0.40
CA VAL A 226 15.60 -4.89 0.69
C VAL A 226 14.82 -3.63 0.32
N GLN A 227 13.63 -3.82 -0.23
CA GLN A 227 12.66 -2.76 -0.48
C GLN A 227 11.45 -2.99 0.43
N LEU A 228 11.07 -1.97 1.20
CA LEU A 228 10.02 -2.06 2.20
C LEU A 228 8.93 -1.01 1.93
N LEU A 229 7.68 -1.42 2.16
CA LEU A 229 6.56 -0.52 2.37
C LEU A 229 6.16 -0.57 3.85
N LEU A 230 6.13 0.58 4.50
CA LEU A 230 5.71 0.73 5.88
C LEU A 230 4.38 1.48 5.90
N LEU A 231 3.35 0.92 6.52
CA LEU A 231 2.04 1.53 6.65
C LEU A 231 1.71 1.71 8.13
N GLU A 232 1.86 2.92 8.63
CA GLU A 232 1.41 3.29 9.97
C GLU A 232 -0.06 3.71 9.91
N VAL A 233 -0.92 3.03 10.67
CA VAL A 233 -2.38 3.25 10.67
C VAL A 233 -2.95 3.19 12.09
N PRO A 234 -4.07 3.87 12.38
CA PRO A 234 -4.75 3.74 13.66
C PRO A 234 -5.24 2.32 13.90
N MET A 235 -5.10 1.84 15.14
CA MET A 235 -5.57 0.50 15.53
C MET A 235 -7.02 0.47 16.00
N GLN A 236 -7.65 1.63 16.20
CA GLN A 236 -9.03 1.80 16.66
C GLN A 236 -9.78 2.82 15.80
#